data_AF-A0A1V4WTX8-F1
#
_entry.id   AF-A0A1V4WTX8-F1
#
_cell.length_a   1.000
_cell.length_b   1.000
_cell.length_c   1.000
_cell.angle_alpha   90.00
_cell.angle_beta   90.00
_cell.angle_gamma   90.00
#
_symmetry.space_group_name_H-M   'P 1'
#
loop_
_entity.id
_entity.type
_entity.pdbx_description
1 polymer ?
#
loop_
_entity_poly.entity_id
_entity_poly.type
_entity_poly.pdbx_seq_one_letter_code
_entity_poly.pdbx_strand_id
1 'polypeptide(L)'
;MDRVVKVVVVICALAVAFSLFYYFVVFLPSEKRAQRDRATRERQEVGLQRAQDRKDYEKCRAEAMATHISDWDRTCRAYGKPKDCGLPRHSSERLDRLLKDAREECFRKYLYNK
;
A
#
# COMPACT_ATOMS: atom_id res chain seq x y z
N MET A 1 -52.31 2.55 47.48
CA MET A 1 -51.01 2.11 46.93
C MET A 1 -49.97 2.20 48.01
N ASP A 2 -49.57 1.05 48.56
CA ASP A 2 -48.56 0.96 49.61
C ASP A 2 -47.26 1.65 49.22
N ARG A 3 -46.60 2.28 50.21
CA ARG A 3 -45.29 2.95 50.01
C ARG A 3 -44.27 2.01 49.36
N VAL A 4 -44.36 0.72 49.66
CA VAL A 4 -43.51 -0.34 49.10
C VAL A 4 -43.67 -0.42 47.57
N VAL A 5 -44.90 -0.38 47.06
CA VAL A 5 -45.16 -0.45 45.61
C VAL A 5 -44.57 0.77 44.90
N LYS A 6 -44.69 1.97 45.49
CA LYS A 6 -44.07 3.19 44.94
C LYS A 6 -42.54 3.10 44.89
N VAL A 7 -41.90 2.57 45.95
CA VAL A 7 -40.45 2.41 46.00
C VAL A 7 -39.95 1.43 44.93
N VAL A 8 -40.63 0.29 44.76
CA VAL A 8 -40.27 -0.71 43.74
C VAL A 8 -40.38 -0.13 42.33
N VAL A 9 -41.44 0.61 42.03
CA VAL A 9 -41.63 1.25 40.71
C VAL A 9 -40.50 2.24 40.39
N VAL A 10 -40.06 3.04 41.38
CA VAL A 10 -38.96 4.00 41.20
C VAL A 10 -37.64 3.29 40.93
N ILE A 11 -37.34 2.20 41.66
CA ILE A 11 -36.10 1.43 41.46
C ILE A 11 -36.07 0.80 40.06
N CYS A 12 -37.18 0.21 39.61
CA CYS A 12 -37.28 -0.35 38.26
C CYS A 12 -37.09 0.73 37.19
N ALA A 13 -37.70 1.91 37.36
CA ALA A 13 -37.52 3.03 36.44
C ALA A 13 -36.05 3.49 36.37
N LEU A 14 -35.36 3.56 37.51
CA LEU A 14 -33.95 3.92 37.57
C LEU A 14 -33.04 2.86 36.91
N ALA A 15 -33.32 1.58 37.10
CA ALA A 15 -32.56 0.49 36.47
C ALA A 15 -32.66 0.51 34.94
N VAL A 16 -33.87 0.79 34.41
CA VAL A 16 -34.09 0.94 32.96
C VAL A 16 -33.34 2.17 32.44
N ALA A 17 -33.47 3.31 33.12
CA ALA A 17 -32.78 4.55 32.73
C ALA A 17 -31.25 4.39 32.73
N PHE A 18 -30.71 3.71 33.75
CA PHE A 18 -29.28 3.45 33.86
C PHE A 18 -28.79 2.49 32.76
N SER A 19 -29.57 1.46 32.43
CA SER A 19 -29.24 0.52 31.35
C SER A 19 -29.19 1.22 29.99
N LEU A 20 -30.18 2.08 29.71
CA LEU A 20 -30.18 2.89 28.49
C LEU A 20 -28.98 3.84 28.47
N PHE A 21 -28.71 4.54 29.58
CA PHE A 21 -27.56 5.43 29.69
C PHE A 21 -26.23 4.71 29.42
N TYR A 22 -26.03 3.53 30.00
CA TYR A 22 -24.84 2.72 29.76
C TYR A 22 -24.70 2.33 28.28
N TYR A 23 -25.79 1.89 27.65
CA TYR A 23 -25.80 1.55 26.23
C TYR A 23 -25.42 2.74 25.34
N PHE A 24 -26.00 3.92 25.61
CA PHE A 24 -25.74 5.12 24.81
C PHE A 24 -24.34 5.69 25.00
N VAL A 25 -23.81 5.66 26.23
CA VAL A 25 -22.54 6.33 26.58
C VAL A 25 -21.32 5.44 26.41
N VAL A 26 -21.45 4.13 26.62
CA VAL A 26 -20.31 3.20 26.61
C VAL A 26 -20.31 2.34 25.35
N PHE A 27 -21.44 1.75 25.00
CA PHE A 27 -21.52 0.76 23.93
C PHE A 27 -21.53 1.38 22.52
N LEU A 28 -22.38 2.39 22.28
CA LEU A 28 -22.42 3.07 20.98
C LEU A 28 -21.08 3.70 20.54
N PRO A 29 -20.34 4.42 21.39
CA PRO A 29 -19.05 4.97 20.97
C PRO A 29 -17.95 3.91 20.85
N SER A 30 -18.03 2.76 21.52
CA SER A 30 -17.01 1.71 21.42
C SER A 30 -17.02 1.03 20.04
N GLU A 31 -18.21 0.75 19.48
CA GLU A 31 -18.33 0.20 18.12
C GLU A 31 -17.79 1.17 17.06
N LYS A 32 -18.13 2.46 17.17
CA LYS A 32 -17.65 3.48 16.23
C LYS A 32 -16.12 3.66 16.32
N ARG A 33 -15.53 3.54 17.51
CA ARG A 33 -14.08 3.54 17.69
C ARG A 33 -13.44 2.31 17.04
N ALA A 34 -14.00 1.12 17.26
CA ALA A 34 -13.51 -0.12 16.65
C ALA A 34 -13.56 -0.07 15.11
N GLN A 35 -14.63 0.48 14.52
CA GLN A 35 -14.71 0.68 13.07
C GLN A 35 -13.68 1.70 12.56
N ARG A 36 -13.50 2.81 13.27
CA ARG A 36 -12.52 3.84 12.90
C ARG A 36 -11.08 3.31 12.98
N ASP A 37 -10.79 2.51 13.99
CA ASP A 37 -9.47 1.89 14.15
C ASP A 37 -9.19 0.87 13.03
N ARG A 38 -10.18 0.06 12.64
CA ARG A 38 -10.07 -0.84 11.48
C ARG A 38 -9.81 -0.07 10.19
N ALA A 39 -10.62 0.96 9.90
CA ALA A 39 -10.43 1.79 8.71
C ALA A 39 -9.07 2.53 8.72
N THR A 40 -8.56 2.88 9.89
CA THR A 40 -7.24 3.53 10.02
C THR A 40 -6.11 2.53 9.77
N ARG A 41 -6.22 1.30 10.29
CA ARG A 41 -5.26 0.23 10.02
C ARG A 41 -5.22 -0.15 8.55
N GLU A 42 -6.38 -0.35 7.92
CA GLU A 42 -6.45 -0.63 6.47
C GLU A 42 -5.79 0.48 5.64
N ARG A 43 -6.04 1.76 5.99
CA ARG A 43 -5.38 2.89 5.33
C ARG A 43 -3.87 2.91 5.54
N GLN A 44 -3.41 2.57 6.75
CA GLN A 44 -1.98 2.47 7.05
C GLN A 44 -1.33 1.32 6.28
N GLU A 45 -1.96 0.16 6.23
CA GLU A 45 -1.48 -1.00 5.47
C GLU A 45 -1.41 -0.70 3.98
N VAL A 46 -2.46 -0.11 3.39
CA VAL A 46 -2.45 0.33 1.98
C VAL A 46 -1.38 1.40 1.75
N GLY A 47 -1.19 2.32 2.69
CA GLY A 47 -0.13 3.33 2.62
C GLY A 47 1.28 2.74 2.64
N LEU A 48 1.53 1.81 3.55
CA LEU A 48 2.79 1.07 3.66
C LEU A 48 3.05 0.24 2.40
N GLN A 49 2.02 -0.45 1.90
CA GLN A 49 2.12 -1.26 0.71
C GLN A 49 2.48 -0.41 -0.51
N ARG A 50 1.81 0.74 -0.71
CA ARG A 50 2.14 1.69 -1.79
C ARG A 50 3.56 2.24 -1.68
N ALA A 51 4.02 2.55 -0.46
CA ALA A 51 5.38 3.02 -0.23
C ALA A 51 6.41 1.93 -0.56
N GLN A 52 6.11 0.67 -0.25
CA GLN A 52 6.94 -0.47 -0.58
C GLN A 52 6.96 -0.73 -2.09
N ASP A 53 5.79 -0.75 -2.76
CA ASP A 53 5.71 -0.92 -4.22
C ASP A 53 6.53 0.15 -4.95
N ARG A 54 6.49 1.40 -4.47
CA ARG A 54 7.28 2.49 -5.04
C ARG A 54 8.78 2.25 -4.90
N LYS A 55 9.24 1.78 -3.74
CA LYS A 55 10.66 1.43 -3.53
C LYS A 55 11.08 0.28 -4.44
N ASP A 56 10.23 -0.74 -4.55
CA ASP A 56 10.51 -1.92 -5.37
C ASP A 56 10.51 -1.57 -6.87
N TYR A 57 9.63 -0.67 -7.30
CA TYR A 57 9.63 -0.10 -8.65
C TYR A 57 10.93 0.63 -8.98
N GLU A 58 11.38 1.54 -8.10
CA GLU A 58 12.63 2.28 -8.32
C GLU A 58 13.84 1.34 -8.36
N LYS A 59 13.85 0.32 -7.49
CA LYS A 59 14.90 -0.71 -7.50
C LYS A 59 14.90 -1.49 -8.82
N CYS A 60 13.75 -1.97 -9.27
CA CYS A 60 13.59 -2.68 -10.55
C CYS A 60 14.07 -1.83 -11.73
N ARG A 61 13.67 -0.55 -11.75
CA ARG A 61 14.07 0.40 -12.80
C ARG A 61 15.58 0.66 -12.79
N ALA A 62 16.19 0.82 -11.62
CA ALA A 62 17.63 1.02 -11.48
C ALA A 62 18.41 -0.22 -11.93
N GLU A 63 17.94 -1.41 -11.58
CA GLU A 63 18.52 -2.68 -12.02
C GLU A 63 18.43 -2.85 -13.54
N ALA A 64 17.28 -2.56 -14.14
CA ALA A 64 17.12 -2.59 -15.60
C ALA A 64 18.11 -1.64 -16.31
N MET A 65 18.34 -0.45 -15.75
CA MET A 65 19.33 0.50 -16.27
C MET A 65 20.77 -0.03 -16.12
N ALA A 66 21.11 -0.58 -14.97
CA ALA A 66 22.43 -1.14 -14.71
C ALA A 66 22.75 -2.31 -15.66
N THR A 67 21.76 -3.19 -15.90
CA THR A 67 21.85 -4.28 -16.88
C THR A 67 22.05 -3.73 -18.29
N HIS A 68 21.27 -2.72 -18.69
CA HIS A 68 21.43 -2.09 -20.00
C HIS A 68 22.85 -1.50 -20.20
N ILE A 69 23.39 -0.79 -19.22
CA ILE A 69 24.77 -0.26 -19.27
C ILE A 69 25.79 -1.40 -19.39
N SER A 70 25.63 -2.46 -18.59
CA SER A 70 26.51 -3.64 -18.62
C SER A 70 26.48 -4.36 -19.98
N ASP A 71 25.29 -4.50 -20.56
CA ASP A 71 25.09 -5.13 -21.88
C ASP A 71 25.61 -4.25 -23.01
N TRP A 72 25.46 -2.93 -22.89
CA TRP A 72 26.04 -1.96 -23.80
C TRP A 72 27.57 -2.07 -23.81
N ASP A 73 28.19 -2.03 -22.64
CA ASP A 73 29.62 -2.19 -22.45
C ASP A 73 30.14 -3.52 -22.99
N ARG A 74 29.40 -4.62 -22.72
CA ARG A 74 29.73 -5.95 -23.24
C ARG A 74 29.70 -5.96 -24.77
N THR A 75 28.68 -5.34 -25.35
CA THR A 75 28.54 -5.24 -26.81
C THR A 75 29.67 -4.40 -27.40
N CYS A 76 30.02 -3.28 -26.77
CA CYS A 76 31.16 -2.46 -27.16
C CYS A 76 32.48 -3.24 -27.16
N ARG A 77 32.74 -4.01 -26.10
CA ARG A 77 33.91 -4.89 -26.03
C ARG A 77 33.94 -5.93 -27.14
N ALA A 78 32.79 -6.48 -27.53
CA ALA A 78 32.68 -7.43 -28.64
C ALA A 78 33.06 -6.80 -30.00
N TYR A 79 32.86 -5.48 -30.15
CA TYR A 79 33.34 -4.71 -31.31
C TYR A 79 34.78 -4.18 -31.16
N GLY A 80 35.51 -4.56 -30.11
CA GLY A 80 36.85 -4.06 -29.83
C GLY A 80 36.90 -2.57 -29.45
N LYS A 81 35.77 -2.00 -29.02
CA LYS A 81 35.65 -0.59 -28.63
C LYS A 81 35.73 -0.43 -27.10
N PRO A 82 36.09 0.78 -26.60
CA PRO A 82 36.05 1.08 -25.18
C PRO A 82 34.61 1.04 -24.63
N LYS A 83 34.47 1.16 -23.31
CA LYS A 83 33.17 1.34 -22.64
C LYS A 83 32.43 2.56 -23.18
N ASP A 84 31.11 2.56 -23.07
CA ASP A 84 30.24 3.66 -23.54
C ASP A 84 30.50 4.08 -25.00
N CYS A 85 30.73 3.11 -25.88
CA CYS A 85 30.97 3.36 -27.29
C CYS A 85 29.68 3.60 -28.10
N GLY A 86 29.82 4.22 -29.27
CA GLY A 86 28.77 4.23 -30.29
C GLY A 86 28.62 2.84 -30.94
N LEU A 87 27.48 2.20 -30.70
CA LEU A 87 27.12 0.92 -31.32
C LEU A 87 26.44 1.14 -32.69
N PRO A 88 26.53 0.16 -33.61
CA PRO A 88 25.74 0.17 -34.84
C PRO A 88 24.24 0.26 -34.53
N ARG A 89 23.49 0.98 -35.38
CA ARG A 89 22.07 1.29 -35.19
C ARG A 89 21.20 0.08 -34.80
N HIS A 90 21.39 -1.05 -35.47
CA HIS A 90 20.64 -2.27 -35.17
C HIS A 90 20.89 -2.78 -33.74
N SER A 91 22.13 -2.73 -33.27
CA SER A 91 22.51 -3.19 -31.93
C SER A 91 22.05 -2.23 -30.84
N SER A 92 22.21 -0.91 -31.05
CA SER A 92 21.73 0.10 -30.12
C SER A 92 20.21 0.05 -29.99
N GLU A 93 19.47 0.02 -31.11
CA GLU A 93 18.01 -0.06 -31.09
C GLU A 93 17.51 -1.34 -30.39
N ARG A 94 18.21 -2.47 -30.56
CA ARG A 94 17.87 -3.70 -29.85
C ARG A 94 18.01 -3.56 -28.34
N LEU A 95 19.14 -3.00 -27.87
CA LEU A 95 19.40 -2.81 -26.43
C LEU A 95 18.44 -1.77 -25.82
N ASP A 96 18.09 -0.74 -26.57
CA ASP A 96 17.12 0.29 -26.15
C ASP A 96 15.71 -0.29 -26.01
N ARG A 97 15.31 -1.16 -26.95
CA ARG A 97 14.03 -1.88 -26.86
C ARG A 97 13.99 -2.78 -25.62
N LEU A 98 15.06 -3.54 -25.35
CA LEU A 98 15.14 -4.38 -24.15
C LEU A 98 15.04 -3.55 -22.86
N LEU A 99 15.70 -2.39 -22.80
CA LEU A 99 15.57 -1.48 -21.65
C LEU A 99 14.13 -0.96 -21.51
N LYS A 100 13.48 -0.61 -22.62
CA LYS A 100 12.10 -0.14 -22.62
C LYS A 100 11.16 -1.24 -22.11
N ASP A 101 11.27 -2.44 -22.64
CA ASP A 101 10.44 -3.60 -22.26
C ASP A 101 10.62 -3.93 -20.77
N ALA A 102 11.86 -3.93 -20.27
CA ALA A 102 12.16 -4.16 -18.86
C ALA A 102 11.55 -3.07 -17.94
N ARG A 103 11.60 -1.80 -18.36
CA ARG A 103 10.95 -0.70 -17.62
C ARG A 103 9.43 -0.83 -17.59
N GLU A 104 8.83 -1.22 -18.72
CA GLU A 104 7.39 -1.48 -18.81
C GLU A 104 6.96 -2.68 -17.96
N GLU A 105 7.80 -3.72 -17.86
CA GLU A 105 7.58 -4.84 -16.95
C GLU A 105 7.61 -4.40 -15.48
N CYS A 106 8.61 -3.60 -15.09
CA CYS A 106 8.66 -3.01 -13.74
C CYS A 106 7.39 -2.19 -13.43
N PHE A 107 6.94 -1.37 -14.39
CA PHE A 107 5.71 -0.60 -14.23
C PHE A 107 4.49 -1.50 -14.06
N ARG A 108 4.35 -2.52 -14.92
CA ARG A 108 3.22 -3.47 -14.84
C ARG A 108 3.17 -4.21 -13.51
N LYS A 109 4.33 -4.63 -13.01
CA LYS A 109 4.46 -5.42 -11.79
C LYS A 109 4.10 -4.64 -10.52
N TYR A 110 4.49 -3.37 -10.43
CA TYR A 110 4.39 -2.61 -9.17
C TYR A 110 3.33 -1.49 -9.19
N LEU A 111 2.93 -1.00 -10.37
CA LEU A 111 2.08 0.19 -10.48
C LEU A 111 0.76 -0.02 -11.27
N TYR A 112 0.65 -1.05 -12.13
CA TYR A 112 -0.52 -1.24 -12.99
C TYR A 112 -1.57 -2.24 -12.45
N ASN A 113 -1.15 -3.31 -11.78
CA ASN A 113 -2.05 -4.38 -11.30
C ASN A 113 -2.66 -4.13 -9.90
N LYS A 114 -2.82 -2.87 -9.48
CA LYS A 114 -3.43 -2.46 -8.21
C LYS A 114 -4.46 -1.37 -8.41
#